data_AF-A0A1I4PXP1-F1
#
_entry.id   AF-A0A1I4PXP1-F1
#
_cell.length_a   1.000
_cell.length_b   1.000
_cell.length_c   1.000
_cell.angle_alpha   90.00
_cell.angle_beta   90.00
_cell.angle_gamma   90.00
#
_symmetry.space_group_name_H-M   'P 1'
#
loop_
_entity.id
_entity.type
_entity.pdbx_description
1 polymer ?
#
loop_
_entity_poly.entity_id
_entity_poly.type
_entity_poly.pdbx_seq_one_letter_code
_entity_poly.pdbx_strand_id
1 'polypeptide(L)'
;MIKKTKIVCTMGPSTGKQEIMEKLIDAGMNVARFNFSHGDHAEHSVRINMLRAAAAAAKKPVALLLDTKGPEMRLGNFVEGKVTIEQGQKFILTSRDVEGTKEICS
;
A
#
# COMPACT_ATOMS: atom_id res chain seq x y z
N MET A 1 22.81 23.19 8.32
CA MET A 1 23.13 21.81 8.79
C MET A 1 22.61 20.82 7.74
N ILE A 2 23.39 19.83 7.31
CA ILE A 2 22.93 18.86 6.28
C ILE A 2 22.03 17.81 6.94
N LYS A 3 20.82 17.61 6.41
CA LYS A 3 19.89 16.55 6.84
C LYS A 3 20.53 15.17 6.68
N LYS A 4 20.57 14.39 7.77
CA LYS A 4 21.17 13.04 7.80
C LYS A 4 20.14 11.93 7.55
N THR A 5 19.03 11.94 8.29
CA THR A 5 17.96 10.95 8.16
C THR A 5 17.14 11.17 6.89
N LYS A 6 16.91 10.11 6.10
CA LYS A 6 16.16 10.17 4.86
C LYS A 6 14.65 9.97 5.10
N ILE A 7 13.83 10.55 4.24
CA ILE A 7 12.36 10.43 4.29
C ILE A 7 11.88 9.53 3.16
N VAL A 8 11.07 8.54 3.52
CA VAL A 8 10.33 7.67 2.59
C VAL A 8 8.87 8.08 2.61
N CYS A 9 8.27 8.30 1.44
CA CYS A 9 6.84 8.59 1.31
C CYS A 9 6.15 7.50 0.47
N THR A 10 4.98 7.03 0.91
CA THR A 10 4.20 6.04 0.14
C THR A 10 3.39 6.74 -0.94
N MET A 11 3.49 6.24 -2.16
CA MET A 11 2.72 6.74 -3.30
C MET A 11 1.33 6.11 -3.30
N GLY A 12 0.30 6.93 -3.48
CA GLY A 12 -1.08 6.49 -3.54
C GLY A 12 -1.98 7.50 -4.25
N PRO A 13 -3.32 7.33 -4.18
CA PRO A 13 -4.27 8.22 -4.84
C PRO A 13 -4.11 9.70 -4.46
N SER A 14 -3.84 9.99 -3.18
CA SER A 14 -3.62 11.36 -2.68
C SER A 14 -2.36 12.03 -3.21
N THR A 15 -1.37 11.25 -3.65
CA THR A 15 -0.10 11.74 -4.19
C THR A 15 -0.01 11.57 -5.71
N GLY A 16 -1.08 11.11 -6.37
CA GLY A 16 -1.13 10.82 -7.81
C GLY A 16 -1.28 12.06 -8.70
N LYS A 17 -0.73 13.21 -8.28
CA LYS A 17 -0.75 14.48 -9.03
C LYS A 17 0.66 15.03 -9.09
N GLN A 18 1.06 15.51 -10.26
CA GLN A 18 2.41 16.03 -10.52
C GLN A 18 2.84 17.09 -9.49
N GLU A 19 2.00 18.11 -9.27
CA GLU A 19 2.23 19.20 -8.32
C GLU A 19 2.43 18.70 -6.87
N ILE A 20 1.71 17.64 -6.48
CA ILE A 20 1.86 17.07 -5.13
C ILE A 20 3.20 16.34 -5.01
N MET A 21 3.64 15.62 -6.05
CA MET A 21 4.95 14.97 -6.04
C MET A 21 6.08 16.01 -5.92
N GLU A 22 5.99 17.11 -6.66
CA GLU A 22 6.95 18.22 -6.58
C GLU A 22 6.99 18.81 -5.17
N LYS A 23 5.82 19.09 -4.56
CA LYS A 23 5.73 19.56 -3.17
C LYS A 23 6.33 18.58 -2.16
N LEU A 24 6.15 17.26 -2.35
CA LEU A 24 6.76 16.25 -1.49
C LEU A 24 8.28 16.21 -1.63
N ILE A 25 8.80 16.35 -2.85
CA ILE A 25 10.23 16.42 -3.13
C ILE A 25 10.83 17.69 -2.49
N ASP A 26 10.14 18.82 -2.60
CA ASP A 26 10.56 20.08 -2.00
C ASP A 26 10.50 20.07 -0.48
N ALA A 27 9.50 19.41 0.10
CA ALA A 27 9.41 19.12 1.53
C ALA A 27 10.47 18.13 2.03
N GLY A 28 11.22 17.50 1.11
CA GLY A 28 12.41 16.70 1.44
C GLY A 28 12.22 15.19 1.40
N MET A 29 11.25 14.68 0.62
CA MET A 29 11.17 13.26 0.26
C MET A 29 12.47 12.81 -0.43
N ASN A 30 12.97 11.63 -0.04
CA ASN A 30 14.19 11.04 -0.61
C ASN A 30 13.92 9.72 -1.34
N VAL A 31 12.89 8.99 -0.92
CA VAL A 31 12.49 7.70 -1.49
C VAL A 31 10.99 7.67 -1.65
N ALA A 32 10.50 7.25 -2.81
CA ALA A 32 9.10 6.97 -3.04
C ALA A 32 8.84 5.47 -2.94
N ARG A 33 7.95 5.08 -2.03
CA ARG A 33 7.51 3.70 -1.81
C ARG A 33 6.27 3.40 -2.64
N PHE A 34 6.34 2.33 -3.43
CA PHE A 34 5.25 1.78 -4.22
C PHE A 34 4.78 0.48 -3.55
N ASN A 35 3.61 0.54 -2.91
CA ASN A 35 3.04 -0.61 -2.21
C ASN A 35 2.28 -1.50 -3.19
N PHE A 36 2.82 -2.68 -3.51
CA PHE A 36 2.22 -3.63 -4.45
C PHE A 36 1.15 -4.54 -3.81
N SER A 37 0.79 -4.31 -2.54
CA SER A 37 -0.45 -4.88 -2.00
C SER A 37 -1.71 -4.28 -2.63
N HIS A 38 -1.58 -3.15 -3.34
CA HIS A 38 -2.67 -2.45 -4.01
C HIS A 38 -2.25 -1.93 -5.40
N GLY A 39 -3.24 -1.73 -6.27
CA GLY A 39 -3.03 -1.23 -7.63
C GLY A 39 -2.40 -2.25 -8.57
N ASP A 40 -2.56 -2.03 -9.87
CA ASP A 40 -1.94 -2.86 -10.90
C ASP A 40 -0.62 -2.27 -11.41
N HIS A 41 0.07 -3.02 -12.27
CA HIS A 41 1.34 -2.56 -12.85
C HIS A 41 1.19 -1.29 -13.71
N ALA A 42 0.04 -1.09 -14.36
CA ALA A 42 -0.20 0.08 -15.21
C ALA A 42 -0.31 1.35 -14.35
N GLU A 43 -1.06 1.31 -13.26
CA GLU A 43 -1.14 2.40 -12.28
C GLU A 43 0.24 2.74 -11.71
N HIS A 44 1.02 1.73 -11.32
CA HIS A 44 2.36 1.96 -10.77
C HIS A 44 3.30 2.56 -11.81
N SER A 45 3.24 2.11 -13.07
CA SER A 45 4.01 2.67 -14.18
C SER A 45 3.71 4.17 -14.39
N VAL A 46 2.44 4.56 -14.39
CA VAL A 46 2.02 5.97 -14.50
C VAL A 46 2.62 6.79 -13.34
N ARG A 47 2.48 6.32 -12.10
CA ARG A 47 3.02 7.02 -10.92
C ARG A 47 4.56 7.13 -10.96
N ILE A 48 5.26 6.09 -11.42
CA ILE A 48 6.72 6.10 -11.57
C ILE A 48 7.15 7.15 -12.60
N ASN A 49 6.46 7.23 -13.74
CA ASN A 49 6.79 8.20 -14.79
C ASN A 49 6.56 9.64 -14.31
N MET A 50 5.45 9.90 -13.63
CA MET A 50 5.17 11.21 -13.02
C MET A 50 6.26 11.59 -12.00
N LEU A 51 6.64 10.65 -11.13
CA LEU A 51 7.66 10.90 -10.13
C LEU A 51 9.03 11.20 -10.76
N ARG A 52 9.40 10.50 -11.84
CA ARG A 52 10.63 10.79 -12.59
C ARG A 52 10.60 12.20 -13.18
N ALA A 53 9.47 12.61 -13.76
CA ALA A 53 9.29 13.96 -14.26
C ALA A 53 9.40 15.01 -13.14
N ALA A 54 8.76 14.78 -12.00
CA ALA A 54 8.82 15.66 -10.83
C ALA A 54 10.25 15.78 -10.27
N ALA A 55 10.98 14.66 -10.16
CA ALA A 55 12.37 14.65 -9.71
C ALA A 55 13.31 15.41 -10.67
N ALA A 56 13.09 15.26 -11.98
CA ALA A 56 13.83 16.01 -13.00
C ALA A 56 13.54 17.52 -12.93
N ALA A 57 12.27 17.91 -12.80
CA ALA A 57 11.86 19.31 -12.64
C ALA A 57 12.47 19.94 -11.38
N ALA A 58 12.44 19.22 -10.25
CA ALA A 58 13.01 19.67 -8.98
C ALA A 58 14.54 19.57 -8.91
N LYS A 59 15.19 18.95 -9.91
CA LYS A 59 16.65 18.67 -9.94
C LYS A 59 17.15 17.97 -8.66
N LYS A 60 16.33 17.07 -8.11
CA LYS A 60 16.64 16.34 -6.86
C LYS A 60 16.53 14.84 -7.09
N PRO A 61 17.53 14.05 -6.64
CA PRO A 61 17.45 12.60 -6.74
C PRO A 61 16.39 12.05 -5.78
N VAL A 62 15.52 11.18 -6.30
CA VAL A 62 14.53 10.43 -5.53
C VAL A 62 14.64 8.96 -5.91
N ALA A 63 14.87 8.09 -4.93
CA ALA A 63 14.92 6.65 -5.17
C ALA A 63 13.51 6.05 -5.27
N LEU A 64 13.38 4.96 -6.01
CA LEU A 64 12.16 4.15 -6.08
C LEU A 64 12.32 2.93 -5.17
N LEU A 65 11.36 2.69 -4.30
CA LEU A 65 11.29 1.50 -3.46
C LEU A 65 10.02 0.73 -3.82
N LEU A 66 10.19 -0.50 -4.30
CA LEU A 66 9.10 -1.44 -4.52
C LEU A 66 8.89 -2.24 -3.24
N ASP A 67 7.69 -2.19 -2.69
CA ASP A 67 7.29 -2.95 -1.52
C ASP A 67 6.38 -4.10 -1.93
N THR A 68 6.86 -5.33 -1.74
CA THR A 68 6.16 -6.55 -2.15
C THR A 68 5.04 -6.89 -1.17
N LYS A 69 3.92 -7.43 -1.67
CA LYS A 69 2.80 -7.88 -0.83
C LYS A 69 3.20 -8.90 0.24
N GLY A 70 4.06 -9.85 -0.14
CA GLY A 70 4.47 -10.95 0.74
C GLY A 70 3.37 -12.01 0.96
N PRO A 71 3.71 -13.13 1.64
CA PRO A 71 2.72 -14.11 2.09
C PRO A 71 1.82 -13.52 3.18
N GLU A 72 0.52 -13.78 3.11
CA GLU A 72 -0.45 -13.32 4.10
C GLU A 72 -1.47 -14.42 4.43
N MET A 73 -1.93 -14.46 5.68
CA MET A 73 -3.14 -15.19 6.09
C MET A 73 -4.22 -14.17 6.36
N ARG A 74 -5.31 -14.21 5.56
CA ARG A 74 -6.49 -13.37 5.73
C ARG A 74 -7.72 -14.26 5.80
N LEU A 75 -8.75 -13.74 6.45
CA LEU A 75 -10.08 -14.37 6.43
C LEU A 75 -10.68 -14.27 5.03
N GLY A 76 -11.41 -15.31 4.64
CA GLY A 76 -12.29 -15.28 3.49
C GLY A 76 -13.49 -14.34 3.67
N ASN A 77 -14.38 -14.35 2.67
CA ASN A 77 -15.60 -13.55 2.71
C ASN A 77 -16.62 -14.19 3.67
N PHE A 78 -17.44 -13.36 4.32
CA PHE A 78 -18.56 -13.83 5.14
C PHE A 78 -19.88 -13.72 4.38
N VAL A 79 -20.78 -14.69 4.57
CA VAL A 79 -22.11 -14.71 3.94
C VAL A 79 -22.90 -13.43 4.22
N GLU A 80 -22.85 -12.94 5.47
CA GLU A 80 -23.51 -11.69 5.90
C GLU A 80 -22.57 -10.47 5.82
N GLY A 81 -21.41 -10.60 5.17
CA GLY A 81 -20.36 -9.58 5.08
C GLY A 81 -19.55 -9.40 6.37
N LYS A 82 -20.13 -9.69 7.54
CA LYS A 82 -19.44 -9.74 8.83
C LYS A 82 -20.19 -10.66 9.80
N VAL A 83 -19.51 -11.11 10.84
CA VAL A 83 -20.13 -11.81 11.97
C VAL A 83 -19.59 -11.28 13.29
N THR A 84 -20.40 -11.37 14.34
CA THR A 84 -19.97 -11.14 15.71
C THR A 84 -19.80 -12.50 16.39
N ILE A 85 -18.66 -12.71 17.05
CA ILE A 85 -18.35 -13.92 17.81
C ILE A 85 -18.45 -13.55 19.30
N GLU A 86 -19.18 -14.34 20.07
CA GLU A 86 -19.37 -14.15 21.50
C GLU A 86 -18.27 -14.84 22.33
N GLN A 87 -18.05 -14.38 23.56
CA GLN A 87 -17.06 -14.98 24.44
C GLN A 87 -17.40 -16.45 24.73
N GLY A 88 -16.42 -17.34 24.51
CA GLY A 88 -16.60 -18.79 24.69
C GLY A 88 -17.23 -19.50 23.49
N GLN A 89 -17.62 -18.78 22.44
CA GLN A 89 -18.14 -19.37 21.21
C GLN A 89 -17.03 -20.14 20.48
N LYS A 90 -17.34 -21.38 20.08
CA LYS A 90 -16.45 -22.16 19.22
C LYS A 90 -16.47 -21.58 17.81
N PHE A 91 -15.29 -21.31 17.27
CA PHE A 91 -15.10 -20.82 15.92
C PHE A 91 -13.97 -21.58 15.23
N ILE A 92 -14.17 -21.98 13.97
CA ILE A 92 -13.24 -22.83 13.22
C ILE A 92 -12.55 -21.98 12.15
N LEU A 93 -11.22 -21.95 12.18
CA LEU A 93 -10.40 -21.49 11.05
C LEU A 93 -9.97 -22.70 10.23
N THR A 94 -10.17 -22.67 8.91
CA THR A 94 -9.89 -23.81 8.04
C THR A 94 -9.16 -23.38 6.77
N SER A 95 -8.32 -24.23 6.20
CA SER A 95 -7.70 -23.98 4.88
C SER A 95 -8.60 -24.36 3.71
N ARG A 96 -9.83 -24.81 3.98
CA ARG A 96 -10.82 -25.18 2.95
C ARG A 96 -11.49 -23.92 2.43
N ASP A 97 -11.78 -23.88 1.14
CA ASP A 97 -12.52 -22.77 0.53
C ASP A 97 -14.01 -22.82 0.94
N VAL A 98 -14.37 -22.00 1.93
CA VAL A 98 -15.73 -21.91 2.49
C VAL A 98 -16.05 -20.45 2.83
N GLU A 99 -17.30 -20.05 2.61
CA GLU A 99 -17.79 -18.74 3.07
C GLU A 99 -17.89 -18.73 4.60
N GLY A 100 -17.47 -17.61 5.18
CA GLY A 100 -17.48 -17.37 6.62
C GLY A 100 -18.89 -17.26 7.18
N THR A 101 -19.11 -17.93 8.31
CA THR A 101 -20.33 -17.86 9.12
C THR A 101 -19.98 -17.56 10.58
N LYS A 102 -20.94 -17.67 11.51
CA LYS A 102 -20.65 -17.60 12.95
C LYS A 102 -19.84 -18.80 13.46
N GLU A 103 -19.67 -19.87 12.68
CA GLU A 103 -19.06 -21.11 13.15
C GLU A 103 -17.72 -21.43 12.49
N ILE A 104 -17.52 -21.00 11.24
CA ILE A 104 -16.36 -21.36 10.44
C ILE A 104 -15.98 -20.23 9.48
N CYS A 105 -14.70 -20.06 9.18
CA CYS A 105 -14.21 -19.20 8.11
C CYS A 105 -12.91 -19.78 7.52
N SER A 106 -12.71 -19.52 6.21
CA SER A 106 -11.48 -19.79 5.48
C SER A 106 -10.38 -18.78 5.78
#